data_AF-A0A925RWX0-F1
#
_entry.id   AF-A0A925RWX0-F1
#
_cell.length_a   1.000
_cell.length_b   1.000
_cell.length_c   1.000
_cell.angle_alpha   90.00
_cell.angle_beta   90.00
_cell.angle_gamma   90.00
#
_symmetry.space_group_name_H-M   'P 1'
#
loop_
_entity.id
_entity.type
_entity.pdbx_description
1 polymer ?
#
loop_
_entity_poly.entity_id
_entity_poly.type
_entity_poly.pdbx_seq_one_letter_code
_entity_poly.pdbx_strand_id
1 'polypeptide(L)'
;MKRLALLLGVGLLCSGFAVAHTSGASFIHVKSQSDSTLTSRFDFDVRDLNFILQLDANTDGNVSWGEIQDASARIDSLVLTRTLFSTTSGGCNVQSREPLAIAEHGDGPYVRLAMVLACTELASLTVDHSAWFNFDSGHRALLEYESADGSKIQTVLTQALPRWQAAESQATRLKRFFVEGIYHLLTGYDHLAFLAVLLLALARRAQPDAPVAPRPMLRRALTVVTAFTLAHSLTLGLAASGWLLLPSQPVEIVIAASVALAALANLGRNASTHSWKLALAFGLVHGLGFAGALAELSSAGVDLLALAAFNIGIELAQVGVAMLFVPLIARLFRSSQSERFALPMASLAVAGMAGVWIVERVG
;
A
#
# COMPACT_ATOMS: atom_id res chain seq x y z
N MET A 1 -25.88 -3.94 -25.77
CA MET A 1 -24.99 -2.78 -26.00
C MET A 1 -25.36 -1.59 -25.11
N LYS A 2 -26.59 -1.07 -25.15
CA LYS A 2 -27.02 0.07 -24.29
C LYS A 2 -26.77 -0.12 -22.79
N ARG A 3 -27.08 -1.30 -22.22
CA ARG A 3 -26.87 -1.58 -20.77
C ARG A 3 -25.39 -1.69 -20.36
N LEU A 4 -24.50 -2.13 -21.26
CA LEU A 4 -23.07 -2.28 -20.97
C LEU A 4 -22.33 -0.95 -21.12
N ALA A 5 -22.70 -0.15 -22.14
CA ALA A 5 -22.23 1.22 -22.30
C ALA A 5 -22.74 2.13 -21.16
N LEU A 6 -23.94 1.88 -20.63
CA LEU A 6 -24.46 2.57 -19.45
C LEU A 6 -23.69 2.19 -18.18
N LEU A 7 -23.36 0.90 -17.97
CA LEU A 7 -22.56 0.46 -16.81
C LEU A 7 -21.10 0.97 -16.86
N LEU A 8 -20.47 0.96 -18.04
CA LEU A 8 -19.13 1.53 -18.24
C LEU A 8 -19.12 3.07 -18.16
N GLY A 9 -20.16 3.73 -18.70
CA GLY A 9 -20.32 5.18 -18.62
C GLY A 9 -20.61 5.67 -17.20
N VAL A 10 -21.37 4.92 -16.42
CA VAL A 10 -21.58 5.18 -14.98
C VAL A 10 -20.27 4.96 -14.19
N GLY A 11 -19.46 3.96 -14.53
CA GLY A 11 -18.13 3.76 -13.94
C GLY A 11 -17.17 4.94 -14.19
N LEU A 12 -17.19 5.51 -15.39
CA LEU A 12 -16.40 6.69 -15.78
C LEU A 12 -16.88 8.01 -15.16
N LEU A 13 -18.15 8.11 -14.77
CA LEU A 13 -18.69 9.26 -14.05
C LEU A 13 -18.45 9.17 -12.54
N CYS A 14 -18.29 7.96 -11.99
CA CYS A 14 -17.94 7.75 -10.59
C CYS A 14 -16.44 7.89 -10.30
N SER A 15 -15.56 7.81 -11.31
CA SER A 15 -14.11 8.00 -11.12
C SER A 15 -13.72 9.44 -10.76
N GLY A 16 -14.58 10.43 -11.03
CA GLY A 16 -14.34 11.83 -10.63
C GLY A 16 -14.53 12.13 -9.14
N PHE A 17 -15.04 11.17 -8.36
CA PHE A 17 -15.26 11.32 -6.91
C PHE A 17 -14.38 10.39 -6.06
N ALA A 18 -13.57 9.55 -6.68
CA ALA A 18 -12.56 8.79 -5.96
C ALA A 18 -11.36 9.71 -5.75
N VAL A 19 -11.45 10.60 -4.76
CA VAL A 19 -10.27 11.20 -4.14
C VAL A 19 -9.49 10.00 -3.62
N ALA A 20 -8.47 9.58 -4.35
CA ALA A 20 -7.50 8.62 -3.86
C ALA A 20 -6.67 9.38 -2.83
N HIS A 21 -7.19 9.48 -1.59
CA HIS A 21 -6.34 9.78 -0.46
C HIS A 21 -5.25 8.70 -0.52
N THR A 22 -4.02 9.09 -0.79
CA THR A 22 -2.87 8.20 -0.59
C THR A 22 -2.97 7.76 0.86
N SER A 23 -3.09 6.45 1.08
CA SER A 23 -3.16 5.93 2.45
C SER A 23 -1.84 6.20 3.13
N GLY A 24 -1.84 7.20 4.01
CA GLY A 24 -0.63 7.67 4.67
C GLY A 24 -0.05 6.58 5.56
N ALA A 25 1.28 6.50 5.59
CA ALA A 25 2.00 5.66 6.53
C ALA A 25 2.40 6.51 7.74
N SER A 26 2.34 5.95 8.95
CA SER A 26 3.04 6.49 10.12
C SER A 26 4.14 5.55 10.56
N PHE A 27 5.19 6.10 11.16
CA PHE A 27 6.31 5.32 11.68
C PHE A 27 6.32 5.39 13.20
N ILE A 28 6.45 4.23 13.83
CA ILE A 28 6.50 4.09 15.29
C ILE A 28 7.78 3.35 15.62
N HIS A 29 8.71 4.00 16.31
CA HIS A 29 9.90 3.35 16.84
C HIS A 29 9.79 3.26 18.35
N VAL A 30 9.94 2.06 18.88
CA VAL A 30 9.87 1.77 20.31
C VAL A 30 11.16 1.08 20.69
N LYS A 31 11.88 1.64 21.66
CA LYS A 31 13.13 1.06 22.14
C LYS A 31 13.09 0.92 23.66
N SER A 32 13.35 -0.29 24.13
CA SER A 32 13.51 -0.56 25.56
C SER A 32 14.82 0.05 26.06
N GLN A 33 14.76 0.86 27.12
CA GLN A 33 15.94 1.33 27.85
C GLN A 33 16.24 0.44 29.07
N SER A 34 15.20 -0.10 29.69
CA SER A 34 15.24 -0.99 30.86
C SER A 34 13.95 -1.80 30.92
N ASP A 35 13.81 -2.72 31.89
CA ASP A 35 12.62 -3.58 32.02
C ASP A 35 11.29 -2.84 32.25
N SER A 36 11.35 -1.54 32.59
CA SER A 36 10.20 -0.71 32.92
C SER A 36 10.19 0.65 32.21
N THR A 37 11.20 0.96 31.39
CA THR A 37 11.31 2.26 30.71
C THR A 37 11.59 2.05 29.23
N LEU A 38 10.81 2.70 28.38
CA LEU A 38 10.99 2.68 26.93
C LEU A 38 10.98 4.10 26.35
N THR A 39 11.72 4.31 25.28
CA THR A 39 11.56 5.47 24.40
C THR A 39 10.65 5.13 23.26
N SER A 40 9.70 6.01 22.96
CA SER A 40 8.88 5.93 21.77
C SER A 40 9.05 7.17 20.90
N ARG A 41 9.07 6.96 19.59
CA ARG A 41 9.14 7.99 18.57
C ARG A 41 8.06 7.72 17.54
N PHE A 42 7.30 8.76 17.22
CA PHE A 42 6.26 8.74 16.22
C PHE A 42 6.60 9.74 15.14
N ASP A 43 6.54 9.32 13.89
CA ASP A 43 6.61 10.21 12.74
C ASP A 43 5.26 10.09 12.00
N PHE A 44 4.54 11.20 11.87
CA PHE A 44 3.26 11.30 11.12
C PHE A 44 3.37 12.30 9.97
N ASP A 45 2.82 11.97 8.80
CA ASP A 45 2.79 12.86 7.64
C ASP A 45 2.10 14.18 7.99
N VAL A 46 2.74 15.30 7.65
CA VAL A 46 2.19 16.66 7.89
C VAL A 46 0.82 16.83 7.22
N ARG A 47 0.59 16.24 6.04
CA ARG A 47 -0.67 16.28 5.30
C ARG A 47 -1.79 15.56 6.05
N ASP A 48 -1.51 14.38 6.60
CA ASP A 48 -2.48 13.61 7.39
C ASP A 48 -2.86 14.36 8.67
N LEU A 49 -1.87 14.93 9.37
CA LEU A 49 -2.13 15.75 10.55
C LEU A 49 -2.92 17.02 10.19
N ASN A 50 -2.63 17.65 9.06
CA ASN A 50 -3.40 18.79 8.57
C ASN A 50 -4.85 18.41 8.28
N PHE A 51 -5.10 17.26 7.66
CA PHE A 51 -6.45 16.78 7.40
C PHE A 51 -7.26 16.61 8.70
N ILE A 52 -6.64 16.07 9.76
CA ILE A 52 -7.30 15.80 11.03
C ILE A 52 -7.42 17.06 11.91
N LEU A 53 -6.37 17.87 11.96
CA LEU A 53 -6.25 18.99 12.90
C LEU A 53 -6.44 20.36 12.26
N GLN A 54 -6.56 20.46 10.93
CA GLN A 54 -6.63 21.74 10.21
C GLN A 54 -5.48 22.66 10.66
N LEU A 55 -4.25 22.20 10.38
CA LEU A 55 -3.03 22.88 10.80
C LEU A 55 -2.75 24.15 10.00
N ASP A 56 -3.10 24.15 8.71
CA ASP A 56 -3.00 25.30 7.81
C ASP A 56 -4.02 26.39 8.25
N ALA A 57 -3.57 27.27 9.12
CA ALA A 57 -4.40 28.29 9.76
C ALA A 57 -4.55 29.52 8.86
N ASN A 58 -3.55 29.80 8.03
CA ASN A 58 -3.55 30.94 7.12
C ASN A 58 -4.18 30.61 5.74
N THR A 59 -4.47 29.32 5.48
CA THR A 59 -5.09 28.78 4.26
C THR A 59 -4.30 29.05 2.99
N ASP A 60 -2.97 29.13 3.10
CA ASP A 60 -2.07 29.32 1.95
C ASP A 60 -1.74 28.02 1.22
N GLY A 61 -2.21 26.88 1.74
CA GLY A 61 -1.99 25.55 1.18
C GLY A 61 -0.69 24.88 1.63
N ASN A 62 0.09 25.51 2.53
CA ASN A 62 1.36 25.00 3.02
C ASN A 62 1.46 25.09 4.55
N VAL A 63 1.59 23.95 5.20
CA VAL A 63 1.73 23.91 6.66
C VAL A 63 3.15 24.29 7.07
N SER A 64 3.28 25.46 7.68
CA SER A 64 4.55 25.98 8.17
C SER A 64 4.96 25.36 9.52
N TRP A 65 6.26 25.46 9.84
CA TRP A 65 6.77 25.05 11.16
C TRP A 65 6.10 25.82 12.31
N GLY A 66 5.79 27.11 12.12
CA GLY A 66 5.10 27.92 13.12
C GLY A 66 3.71 27.37 13.46
N GLU A 67 2.94 26.98 12.44
CA GLU A 67 1.61 26.38 12.63
C GLU A 67 1.67 25.03 13.34
N ILE A 68 2.68 24.21 13.03
CA ILE A 68 2.93 22.94 13.74
C ILE A 68 3.25 23.20 15.21
N GLN A 69 4.09 24.20 15.49
CA GLN A 69 4.43 24.58 16.87
C GLN A 69 3.20 25.08 17.63
N ASP A 70 2.36 25.91 17.01
CA ASP A 70 1.13 26.43 17.62
C ASP A 70 0.13 25.31 17.90
N ALA A 71 0.10 24.26 17.08
CA ALA A 71 -0.74 23.09 17.26
C ALA A 71 -0.14 22.00 18.17
N SER A 72 1.04 22.21 18.76
CA SER A 72 1.80 21.17 19.48
C SER A 72 0.96 20.42 20.53
N ALA A 73 0.19 21.12 21.36
CA ALA A 73 -0.63 20.47 22.40
C ALA A 73 -1.76 19.60 21.82
N ARG A 74 -2.31 20.01 20.67
CA ARG A 74 -3.36 19.24 19.96
C ARG A 74 -2.77 17.99 19.32
N ILE A 75 -1.56 18.10 18.75
CA ILE A 75 -0.80 16.98 18.19
C ILE A 75 -0.48 15.96 19.29
N ASP A 76 0.07 16.41 20.42
CA ASP A 76 0.36 15.55 21.56
C ASP A 76 -0.90 14.80 22.03
N SER A 77 -2.00 15.52 22.23
CA SER A 77 -3.27 14.92 22.64
C SER A 77 -3.80 13.94 21.61
N LEU A 78 -3.65 14.20 20.31
CA LEU A 78 -4.10 13.31 19.24
C LEU A 78 -3.35 11.97 19.31
N VAL A 79 -2.02 12.02 19.37
CA VAL A 79 -1.16 10.83 19.38
C VAL A 79 -1.33 10.02 20.66
N LEU A 80 -1.25 10.67 21.82
CA LEU A 80 -1.29 10.00 23.13
C LEU A 80 -2.64 9.35 23.46
N THR A 81 -3.73 9.86 22.89
CA THR A 81 -5.08 9.26 23.09
C THR A 81 -5.40 8.13 22.12
N ARG A 82 -4.59 7.96 21.06
CA ARG A 82 -4.89 7.04 19.95
C ARG A 82 -3.85 5.96 19.71
N THR A 83 -2.64 6.15 20.22
CA THR A 83 -1.66 5.07 20.35
C THR A 83 -1.38 4.81 21.81
N LEU A 84 -1.98 3.74 22.32
CA LEU A 84 -1.90 3.37 23.72
C LEU A 84 -0.82 2.32 23.93
N PHE A 85 0.01 2.54 24.94
CA PHE A 85 0.99 1.56 25.42
C PHE A 85 0.49 1.00 26.74
N SER A 86 0.38 -0.32 26.82
CA SER A 86 -0.08 -1.00 28.02
C SER A 86 0.65 -2.32 28.23
N THR A 87 0.65 -2.79 29.45
CA THR A 87 1.14 -4.11 29.88
C THR A 87 -0.05 -4.90 30.43
N THR A 88 0.14 -6.17 30.79
CA THR A 88 -0.91 -6.94 31.50
C THR A 88 -1.26 -6.35 32.88
N SER A 89 -0.34 -5.58 33.46
CA SER A 89 -0.39 -5.04 34.82
C SER A 89 -0.76 -3.55 34.89
N GLY A 90 -0.88 -2.83 33.77
CA GLY A 90 -1.29 -1.43 33.74
C GLY A 90 -0.98 -0.70 32.43
N GLY A 91 -1.33 0.59 32.37
CA GLY A 91 -0.91 1.47 31.26
C GLY A 91 0.52 1.99 31.45
N CYS A 92 1.16 2.39 30.36
CA CYS A 92 2.42 3.14 30.43
C CYS A 92 2.14 4.64 30.59
N ASN A 93 2.92 5.32 31.44
CA ASN A 93 2.81 6.75 31.69
C ASN A 93 3.93 7.51 31.01
N VAL A 94 3.61 8.67 30.42
CA VAL A 94 4.62 9.59 29.86
C VAL A 94 5.43 10.19 31.01
N GLN A 95 6.75 9.95 31.01
CA GLN A 95 7.69 10.56 31.96
C GLN A 95 8.24 11.89 31.43
N SER A 96 8.62 11.92 30.17
CA SER A 96 9.15 13.11 29.50
C SER A 96 8.79 13.10 28.03
N ARG A 97 8.77 14.29 27.43
CA ARG A 97 8.42 14.52 26.03
C ARG A 97 9.40 15.54 25.45
N GLU A 98 9.99 15.20 24.32
CA GLU A 98 10.85 16.10 23.58
C GLU A 98 10.01 17.12 22.79
N PRO A 99 10.56 18.31 22.48
CA PRO A 99 9.93 19.21 21.53
C PRO A 99 9.63 18.50 20.21
N LEU A 100 8.55 18.92 19.53
CA LEU A 100 8.30 18.45 18.17
C LEU A 100 9.53 18.72 17.29
N ALA A 101 9.72 17.86 16.30
CA ALA A 101 10.70 18.06 15.25
C ALA A 101 10.09 17.72 13.89
N ILE A 102 10.79 18.07 12.81
CA ILE A 102 10.48 17.57 11.47
C ILE A 102 11.42 16.42 11.14
N ALA A 103 10.87 15.35 10.58
CA ALA A 103 11.58 14.23 10.00
C ALA A 103 11.34 14.19 8.49
N GLU A 104 12.37 13.90 7.71
CA GLU A 104 12.23 13.69 6.27
C GLU A 104 12.12 12.19 5.98
N HIS A 105 11.08 11.81 5.26
CA HIS A 105 10.86 10.47 4.72
C HIS A 105 10.79 10.54 3.20
N GLY A 106 10.83 9.39 2.52
CA GLY A 106 10.91 9.31 1.06
C GLY A 106 9.73 9.97 0.33
N ASP A 107 8.60 10.18 1.01
CA ASP A 107 7.36 10.77 0.52
C ASP A 107 7.03 12.15 1.12
N GLY A 108 7.91 12.73 1.94
CA GLY A 108 7.82 14.12 2.39
C GLY A 108 8.17 14.37 3.86
N PRO A 109 7.80 15.55 4.39
CA PRO A 109 8.06 15.93 5.78
C PRO A 109 7.01 15.33 6.72
N TYR A 110 7.50 14.86 7.87
CA TYR A 110 6.73 14.26 8.94
C TYR A 110 6.93 15.04 10.24
N VAL A 111 5.87 15.16 11.04
CA VAL A 111 5.98 15.66 12.42
C VAL A 111 6.44 14.53 13.31
N ARG A 112 7.59 14.73 13.96
CA ARG A 112 8.20 13.83 14.92
C ARG A 112 7.81 14.18 16.34
N LEU A 113 7.26 13.19 17.05
CA LEU A 113 6.99 13.23 18.49
C LEU A 113 7.81 12.15 19.19
N ALA A 114 8.70 12.54 20.09
CA ALA A 114 9.50 11.61 20.89
C ALA A 114 9.20 11.76 22.38
N MET A 115 9.12 10.63 23.08
CA MET A 115 8.78 10.59 24.50
C MET A 115 9.43 9.39 25.20
N VAL A 116 9.56 9.51 26.52
CA VAL A 116 9.95 8.42 27.41
C VAL A 116 8.72 7.96 28.18
N LEU A 117 8.44 6.67 28.16
CA LEU A 117 7.32 6.03 28.84
C LEU A 117 7.83 5.13 29.97
N ALA A 118 7.18 5.22 31.13
CA ALA A 118 7.33 4.27 32.22
C ALA A 118 6.19 3.25 32.17
N CYS A 119 6.55 1.98 32.10
CA CYS A 119 5.65 0.84 32.10
C CYS A 119 5.95 -0.06 33.30
N THR A 120 5.01 -0.89 33.72
CA THR A 120 5.24 -1.82 34.84
C THR A 120 6.19 -2.96 34.47
N GLU A 121 6.07 -3.49 33.24
CA GLU A 121 6.94 -4.52 32.67
C GLU A 121 6.90 -4.47 31.14
N LEU A 122 8.03 -4.64 30.45
CA LEU A 122 8.05 -4.59 28.98
C LEU A 122 7.84 -5.93 28.29
N ALA A 123 7.98 -7.05 28.99
CA ALA A 123 7.78 -8.39 28.43
C ALA A 123 6.35 -8.62 27.90
N SER A 124 5.35 -7.95 28.49
CA SER A 124 3.94 -8.01 28.09
C SER A 124 3.46 -6.74 27.37
N LEU A 125 4.39 -5.89 26.89
CA LEU A 125 4.06 -4.64 26.22
C LEU A 125 3.12 -4.88 25.04
N THR A 126 2.06 -4.10 25.00
CA THR A 126 1.08 -4.03 23.93
C THR A 126 1.03 -2.60 23.40
N VAL A 127 1.12 -2.45 22.09
CA VAL A 127 0.89 -1.20 21.37
C VAL A 127 -0.46 -1.30 20.68
N ASP A 128 -1.44 -0.51 21.11
CA ASP A 128 -2.77 -0.42 20.49
C ASP A 128 -2.87 0.85 19.66
N HIS A 129 -2.96 0.69 18.33
CA HIS A 129 -3.07 1.78 17.37
C HIS A 129 -4.48 1.81 16.71
N SER A 130 -5.47 1.13 17.31
CA SER A 130 -6.79 0.94 16.69
C SER A 130 -7.57 2.23 16.42
N ALA A 131 -7.39 3.25 17.26
CA ALA A 131 -8.18 4.48 17.19
C ALA A 131 -7.85 5.34 15.95
N TRP A 132 -6.68 5.15 15.33
CA TRP A 132 -6.27 5.86 14.11
C TRP A 132 -7.06 5.42 12.89
N PHE A 133 -7.46 4.15 12.82
CA PHE A 133 -8.22 3.61 11.69
C PHE A 133 -9.68 4.10 11.63
N ASN A 134 -10.11 4.92 12.60
CA ASN A 134 -11.39 5.64 12.52
C ASN A 134 -11.30 6.90 11.64
N PHE A 135 -10.09 7.44 11.42
CA PHE A 135 -9.87 8.54 10.49
C PHE A 135 -9.64 8.03 9.08
N ASP A 136 -8.75 7.05 8.96
CA ASP A 136 -8.44 6.39 7.70
C ASP A 136 -8.30 4.89 7.91
N SER A 137 -9.26 4.12 7.37
CA SER A 137 -9.22 2.66 7.39
C SER A 137 -8.06 2.08 6.57
N GLY A 138 -7.53 2.85 5.62
CA GLY A 138 -6.39 2.50 4.77
C GLY A 138 -5.02 2.82 5.39
N HIS A 139 -4.98 3.54 6.52
CA HIS A 139 -3.74 3.92 7.20
C HIS A 139 -2.86 2.70 7.50
N ARG A 140 -1.54 2.91 7.53
CA ARG A 140 -0.56 1.88 7.88
C ARG A 140 0.44 2.42 8.88
N ALA A 141 0.52 1.80 10.05
CA ALA A 141 1.53 2.13 11.04
C ALA A 141 2.67 1.10 10.98
N LEU A 142 3.85 1.53 10.56
CA LEU A 142 5.06 0.71 10.54
C LEU A 142 5.73 0.80 11.91
N LEU A 143 5.73 -0.31 12.64
CA LEU A 143 6.26 -0.40 14.00
C LEU A 143 7.61 -1.11 13.99
N GLU A 144 8.64 -0.44 14.49
CA GLU A 144 9.92 -1.03 14.86
C GLU A 144 10.03 -1.10 16.39
N TYR A 145 10.30 -2.29 16.92
CA TYR A 145 10.59 -2.52 18.33
C TYR A 145 12.02 -3.01 18.51
N GLU A 146 12.81 -2.29 19.31
CA GLU A 146 14.14 -2.70 19.77
C GLU A 146 14.08 -3.10 21.26
N SER A 147 14.33 -4.38 21.52
CA SER A 147 14.40 -4.93 22.87
C SER A 147 15.70 -4.51 23.58
N ALA A 148 15.76 -4.71 24.90
CA ALA A 148 16.93 -4.35 25.72
C ALA A 148 18.20 -5.12 25.34
N ASP A 149 18.06 -6.31 24.74
CA ASP A 149 19.15 -7.12 24.20
C ASP A 149 19.63 -6.66 22.80
N GLY A 150 19.03 -5.61 22.26
CA GLY A 150 19.31 -5.06 20.93
C GLY A 150 18.63 -5.82 19.78
N SER A 151 17.81 -6.84 20.08
CA SER A 151 17.01 -7.51 19.04
C SER A 151 15.94 -6.55 18.51
N LYS A 152 15.80 -6.50 17.18
CA LYS A 152 14.85 -5.63 16.50
C LYS A 152 13.77 -6.44 15.80
N ILE A 153 12.53 -5.98 15.93
CA ILE A 153 11.36 -6.55 15.28
C ILE A 153 10.66 -5.45 14.50
N GLN A 154 10.26 -5.77 13.28
CA GLN A 154 9.45 -4.89 12.44
C GLN A 154 8.12 -5.53 12.12
N THR A 155 7.07 -4.74 12.19
CA THR A 155 5.73 -5.17 11.87
C THR A 155 4.92 -4.01 11.31
N VAL A 156 3.72 -4.34 10.84
CA VAL A 156 2.75 -3.36 10.36
C VAL A 156 1.47 -3.50 11.18
N LEU A 157 0.94 -2.36 11.61
CA LEU A 157 -0.36 -2.23 12.24
C LEU A 157 -1.34 -1.70 11.21
N THR A 158 -2.47 -2.40 11.09
CA THR A 158 -3.51 -2.13 10.09
C THR A 158 -4.86 -2.20 10.77
N GLN A 159 -5.93 -1.75 10.11
CA GLN A 159 -7.29 -1.87 10.65
C GLN A 159 -7.65 -3.32 11.03
N ALA A 160 -7.17 -4.30 10.25
CA ALA A 160 -7.43 -5.71 10.51
C ALA A 160 -6.66 -6.24 11.74
N LEU A 161 -5.45 -5.73 11.97
CA LEU A 161 -4.55 -6.17 13.04
C LEU A 161 -3.89 -4.95 13.73
N PRO A 162 -4.67 -4.14 14.47
CA PRO A 162 -4.23 -2.81 14.94
C PRO A 162 -3.39 -2.84 16.22
N ARG A 163 -3.29 -4.01 16.85
CA ARG A 163 -2.59 -4.21 18.12
C ARG A 163 -1.38 -5.10 17.92
N TRP A 164 -0.23 -4.73 18.45
CA TRP A 164 0.96 -5.58 18.50
C TRP A 164 1.38 -5.83 19.95
N GLN A 165 2.03 -6.97 20.19
CA GLN A 165 2.51 -7.39 21.50
C GLN A 165 3.99 -7.79 21.42
N ALA A 166 4.77 -7.46 22.44
CA ALA A 166 6.20 -7.79 22.50
C ALA A 166 6.47 -9.30 22.44
N ALA A 167 5.62 -10.11 23.10
CA ALA A 167 5.68 -11.56 23.07
C ALA A 167 4.96 -12.19 21.84
N GLU A 168 4.86 -11.46 20.72
CA GLU A 168 4.20 -11.95 19.52
C GLU A 168 4.90 -13.19 18.94
N SER A 169 4.11 -14.23 18.65
CA SER A 169 4.62 -15.42 17.98
C SER A 169 4.92 -15.18 16.50
N GLN A 170 5.89 -15.92 15.96
CA GLN A 170 6.21 -15.88 14.52
C GLN A 170 4.97 -16.12 13.65
N ALA A 171 4.06 -17.02 14.05
CA ALA A 171 2.85 -17.31 13.28
C ALA A 171 1.93 -16.08 13.17
N THR A 172 1.75 -15.32 14.25
CA THR A 172 0.96 -14.09 14.23
C THR A 172 1.64 -13.02 13.38
N ARG A 173 2.97 -12.89 13.45
CA ARG A 173 3.73 -11.98 12.58
C ARG A 173 3.55 -12.33 11.11
N LEU A 174 3.73 -13.60 10.72
CA LEU A 174 3.50 -14.05 9.34
C LEU A 174 2.07 -13.81 8.88
N LYS A 175 1.08 -14.02 9.76
CA LYS A 175 -0.33 -13.70 9.48
C LYS A 175 -0.53 -12.21 9.20
N ARG A 176 0.13 -11.30 9.93
CA ARG A 176 0.04 -9.85 9.67
C ARG A 176 0.48 -9.51 8.26
N PHE A 177 1.68 -9.95 7.89
CA PHE A 177 2.23 -9.68 6.56
C PHE A 177 1.42 -10.34 5.45
N PHE A 178 0.96 -11.59 5.64
CA PHE A 178 0.08 -12.26 4.69
C PHE A 178 -1.24 -11.51 4.46
N VAL A 179 -1.90 -11.07 5.54
CA VAL A 179 -3.14 -10.29 5.46
C VAL A 179 -2.87 -8.94 4.80
N GLU A 180 -1.77 -8.27 5.16
CA GLU A 180 -1.37 -7.02 4.53
C GLU A 180 -1.10 -7.20 3.03
N GLY A 181 -0.50 -8.31 2.59
CA GLY A 181 -0.32 -8.60 1.17
C GLY A 181 -1.64 -8.70 0.41
N ILE A 182 -2.67 -9.30 1.02
CA ILE A 182 -4.02 -9.34 0.44
C ILE A 182 -4.60 -7.94 0.34
N TYR A 183 -4.58 -7.17 1.43
CA TYR A 183 -5.14 -5.82 1.45
C TYR A 183 -4.40 -4.88 0.51
N HIS A 184 -3.07 -4.90 0.52
CA HIS A 184 -2.22 -4.13 -0.39
C HIS A 184 -2.64 -4.28 -1.85
N LEU A 185 -2.92 -5.51 -2.31
CA LEU A 185 -3.45 -5.71 -3.66
C LEU A 185 -4.88 -5.13 -3.82
N LEU A 186 -5.78 -5.43 -2.89
CA LEU A 186 -7.20 -5.11 -3.02
C LEU A 186 -7.50 -3.61 -2.85
N THR A 187 -6.68 -2.88 -2.10
CA THR A 187 -6.81 -1.43 -1.90
C THR A 187 -5.88 -0.64 -2.82
N GLY A 188 -4.84 -1.27 -3.36
CA GLY A 188 -3.97 -0.69 -4.38
C GLY A 188 -4.66 -0.60 -5.74
N TYR A 189 -5.33 0.52 -6.01
CA TYR A 189 -6.08 0.70 -7.26
C TYR A 189 -5.22 0.59 -8.51
N ASP A 190 -3.95 1.01 -8.47
CA ASP A 190 -2.98 0.78 -9.57
C ASP A 190 -2.83 -0.72 -9.88
N HIS A 191 -2.71 -1.57 -8.85
CA HIS A 191 -2.55 -3.01 -9.01
C HIS A 191 -3.80 -3.66 -9.60
N LEU A 192 -4.99 -3.27 -9.13
CA LEU A 192 -6.25 -3.76 -9.67
C LEU A 192 -6.47 -3.31 -11.12
N ALA A 193 -6.18 -2.05 -11.43
CA ALA A 193 -6.28 -1.51 -12.78
C ALA A 193 -5.30 -2.23 -13.73
N PHE A 194 -4.06 -2.43 -13.30
CA PHE A 194 -3.05 -3.17 -14.04
C PHE A 194 -3.49 -4.63 -14.29
N LEU A 195 -3.95 -5.34 -13.26
CA LEU A 195 -4.46 -6.70 -13.39
C LEU A 195 -5.66 -6.76 -14.33
N ALA A 196 -6.60 -5.81 -14.23
CA ALA A 196 -7.75 -5.73 -15.13
C ALA A 196 -7.31 -5.56 -16.58
N VAL A 197 -6.36 -4.68 -16.87
CA VAL A 197 -5.79 -4.47 -18.21
C VAL A 197 -5.16 -5.75 -18.76
N LEU A 198 -4.39 -6.48 -17.93
CA LEU A 198 -3.79 -7.75 -18.32
C LEU A 198 -4.85 -8.82 -18.61
N LEU A 199 -5.87 -8.95 -17.75
CA LEU A 199 -6.95 -9.92 -17.94
C LEU A 199 -7.79 -9.59 -19.19
N LEU A 200 -8.06 -8.31 -19.46
CA LEU A 200 -8.74 -7.85 -20.67
C LEU A 200 -7.95 -8.21 -21.93
N ALA A 201 -6.62 -8.07 -21.88
CA ALA A 201 -5.78 -8.46 -23.00
C ALA A 201 -5.84 -9.95 -23.31
N LEU A 202 -5.88 -10.80 -22.27
CA LEU A 202 -6.00 -12.25 -22.42
C LEU A 202 -7.35 -12.69 -23.01
N ALA A 203 -8.36 -11.82 -23.00
CA ALA A 203 -9.66 -12.06 -23.62
C ALA A 203 -9.65 -11.88 -25.14
N ARG A 204 -8.60 -11.27 -25.71
CA ARG A 204 -8.47 -11.08 -27.15
C ARG A 204 -8.35 -12.41 -27.86
N ARG A 205 -9.04 -12.52 -28.97
CA ARG A 205 -9.08 -13.76 -29.74
C ARG A 205 -7.87 -13.83 -30.66
N ALA A 206 -7.25 -15.01 -30.71
CA ALA A 206 -6.22 -15.29 -31.71
C ALA A 206 -6.80 -15.32 -33.13
N GLN A 207 -8.08 -15.72 -33.27
CA GLN A 207 -8.83 -15.74 -34.52
C GLN A 207 -10.28 -15.26 -34.27
N PRO A 208 -10.92 -14.53 -35.21
CA PRO A 208 -12.25 -13.92 -34.99
C PRO A 208 -13.32 -14.88 -34.47
N ASP A 209 -13.29 -16.13 -34.93
CA ASP A 209 -14.30 -17.15 -34.63
C ASP A 209 -13.88 -18.13 -33.51
N ALA A 210 -12.66 -17.99 -32.97
CA ALA A 210 -12.21 -18.84 -31.89
C ALA A 210 -12.96 -18.50 -30.58
N PRO A 211 -13.61 -19.47 -29.91
CA PRO A 211 -14.24 -19.22 -28.63
C PRO A 211 -13.19 -18.89 -27.56
N VAL A 212 -13.47 -17.87 -26.74
CA VAL A 212 -12.68 -17.58 -25.54
C VAL A 212 -12.95 -18.68 -24.52
N ALA A 213 -12.08 -19.69 -24.47
CA ALA A 213 -12.20 -20.78 -23.53
C ALA A 213 -11.69 -20.33 -22.14
N PRO A 214 -12.51 -20.44 -21.06
CA PRO A 214 -12.13 -19.94 -19.73
C PRO A 214 -10.89 -20.63 -19.15
N ARG A 215 -10.74 -21.94 -19.37
CA ARG A 215 -9.62 -22.72 -18.83
C ARG A 215 -8.24 -22.27 -19.35
N PRO A 216 -7.99 -22.17 -20.67
CA PRO A 216 -6.71 -21.68 -21.17
C PRO A 216 -6.47 -20.21 -20.84
N MET A 217 -7.52 -19.38 -20.78
CA MET A 217 -7.40 -17.99 -20.34
C MET A 217 -6.95 -17.91 -18.87
N LEU A 218 -7.55 -18.71 -17.99
CA LEU A 218 -7.15 -18.79 -16.58
C LEU A 218 -5.70 -19.27 -16.44
N ARG A 219 -5.28 -20.31 -17.17
CA ARG A 219 -3.88 -20.76 -17.14
C ARG A 219 -2.90 -19.64 -17.52
N ARG A 220 -3.20 -18.88 -18.57
CA ARG A 220 -2.38 -17.73 -18.97
C ARG A 220 -2.40 -16.61 -17.92
N ALA A 221 -3.57 -16.33 -17.33
CA ALA A 221 -3.70 -15.35 -16.27
C ALA A 221 -2.82 -15.72 -15.06
N LEU A 222 -2.85 -16.98 -14.63
CA LEU A 222 -2.00 -17.49 -13.56
C LEU A 222 -0.50 -17.33 -13.91
N THR A 223 -0.08 -17.68 -15.12
CA THR A 223 1.33 -17.49 -15.53
C THR A 223 1.76 -16.02 -15.48
N VAL A 224 0.90 -15.09 -15.92
CA VAL A 224 1.18 -13.66 -15.93
C VAL A 224 1.20 -13.09 -14.51
N VAL A 225 0.23 -13.47 -13.68
CA VAL A 225 0.12 -13.07 -12.28
C VAL A 225 1.34 -13.54 -11.49
N THR A 226 1.66 -14.83 -11.52
CA THR A 226 2.83 -15.37 -10.81
C THR A 226 4.13 -14.73 -11.29
N ALA A 227 4.28 -14.50 -12.60
CA ALA A 227 5.44 -13.80 -13.14
C ALA A 227 5.56 -12.37 -12.58
N PHE A 228 4.45 -11.62 -12.51
CA PHE A 228 4.42 -10.31 -11.87
C PHE A 228 4.82 -10.40 -10.39
N THR A 229 4.24 -11.33 -9.63
CA THR A 229 4.53 -11.48 -8.20
C THR A 229 6.00 -11.81 -7.94
N LEU A 230 6.62 -12.65 -8.77
CA LEU A 230 8.04 -12.97 -8.66
C LEU A 230 8.94 -11.75 -8.88
N ALA A 231 8.67 -10.94 -9.90
CA ALA A 231 9.42 -9.71 -10.14
C ALA A 231 9.19 -8.64 -9.06
N HIS A 232 7.95 -8.53 -8.59
CA HIS A 232 7.58 -7.67 -7.48
C HIS A 232 8.32 -8.09 -6.20
N SER A 233 8.34 -9.38 -5.88
CA SER A 233 9.05 -9.95 -4.72
C SER A 233 10.55 -9.62 -4.76
N LEU A 234 11.17 -9.73 -5.93
CA LEU A 234 12.60 -9.44 -6.12
C LEU A 234 12.92 -7.97 -5.80
N THR A 235 12.15 -7.04 -6.36
CA THR A 235 12.43 -5.61 -6.20
C THR A 235 12.03 -5.08 -4.84
N LEU A 236 10.94 -5.59 -4.26
CA LEU A 236 10.60 -5.35 -2.86
C LEU A 236 11.69 -5.84 -1.91
N GLY A 237 12.24 -7.03 -2.15
CA GLY A 237 13.34 -7.59 -1.36
C GLY A 237 14.62 -6.74 -1.43
N LEU A 238 14.99 -6.29 -2.63
CA LEU A 238 16.16 -5.42 -2.84
C LEU A 238 16.02 -4.06 -2.16
N ALA A 239 14.82 -3.49 -2.19
CA ALA A 239 14.55 -2.23 -1.51
C ALA A 239 14.49 -2.41 0.01
N ALA A 240 13.80 -3.44 0.51
CA ALA A 240 13.73 -3.74 1.94
C ALA A 240 15.13 -4.01 2.55
N SER A 241 16.07 -4.55 1.76
CA SER A 241 17.47 -4.73 2.18
C SER A 241 18.32 -3.46 2.15
N GLY A 242 17.75 -2.32 1.76
CA GLY A 242 18.45 -1.06 1.58
C GLY A 242 19.40 -1.05 0.37
N TRP A 243 19.35 -2.06 -0.51
CA TRP A 243 20.23 -2.09 -1.69
C TRP A 243 19.72 -1.19 -2.81
N LEU A 244 18.42 -0.89 -2.82
CA LEU A 244 17.79 -0.01 -3.79
C LEU A 244 16.90 1.00 -3.07
N LEU A 245 17.42 2.22 -2.93
CA LEU A 245 16.73 3.35 -2.32
C LEU A 245 16.41 4.36 -3.42
N LEU A 246 15.12 4.53 -3.70
CA LEU A 246 14.62 5.48 -4.70
C LEU A 246 13.55 6.36 -4.05
N PRO A 247 13.49 7.66 -4.39
CA PRO A 247 12.42 8.54 -3.93
C PRO A 247 11.05 8.02 -4.42
N SER A 248 10.03 8.09 -3.56
CA SER A 248 8.71 7.49 -3.82
C SER A 248 8.01 8.14 -5.02
N GLN A 249 8.01 9.48 -5.07
CA GLN A 249 7.28 10.24 -6.09
C GLN A 249 7.57 9.79 -7.54
N PRO A 250 8.83 9.76 -8.05
CA PRO A 250 9.08 9.29 -9.41
C PRO A 250 8.76 7.81 -9.59
N VAL A 251 8.91 6.97 -8.57
CA VAL A 251 8.54 5.55 -8.63
C VAL A 251 7.02 5.43 -8.85
N GLU A 252 6.21 6.16 -8.09
CA GLU A 252 4.75 6.13 -8.20
C GLU A 252 4.24 6.69 -9.54
N ILE A 253 4.90 7.73 -10.08
CA ILE A 253 4.62 8.26 -11.42
C ILE A 253 4.91 7.19 -12.48
N VAL A 254 6.05 6.50 -12.39
CA VAL A 254 6.42 5.44 -13.34
C VAL A 254 5.46 4.25 -13.21
N ILE A 255 4.99 3.93 -11.99
CA ILE A 255 3.95 2.93 -11.76
C ILE A 255 2.67 3.31 -12.51
N ALA A 256 2.12 4.53 -12.32
CA ALA A 256 0.92 4.97 -13.05
C ALA A 256 1.14 4.98 -14.57
N ALA A 257 2.29 5.49 -15.03
CA ALA A 257 2.65 5.50 -16.45
C ALA A 257 2.72 4.08 -17.03
N SER A 258 3.18 3.10 -16.25
CA SER A 258 3.20 1.70 -16.68
C SER A 258 1.80 1.13 -16.88
N VAL A 259 0.83 1.50 -16.02
CA VAL A 259 -0.58 1.13 -16.18
C VAL A 259 -1.18 1.77 -17.44
N ALA A 260 -0.92 3.07 -17.66
CA ALA A 260 -1.37 3.77 -18.85
C ALA A 260 -0.80 3.13 -20.14
N LEU A 261 0.50 2.82 -20.16
CA LEU A 261 1.17 2.16 -21.28
C LEU A 261 0.59 0.77 -21.55
N ALA A 262 0.37 -0.04 -20.51
CA ALA A 262 -0.25 -1.36 -20.66
C ALA A 262 -1.68 -1.23 -21.23
N ALA A 263 -2.44 -0.26 -20.75
CA ALA A 263 -3.80 0.01 -21.22
C ALA A 263 -3.82 0.46 -22.69
N LEU A 264 -2.90 1.32 -23.11
CA LEU A 264 -2.77 1.76 -24.50
C LEU A 264 -2.26 0.63 -25.42
N ALA A 265 -1.37 -0.24 -24.92
CA ALA A 265 -0.90 -1.41 -25.66
C ALA A 265 -2.05 -2.37 -26.02
N ASN A 266 -3.09 -2.43 -25.18
CA ASN A 266 -4.32 -3.17 -25.50
C ASN A 266 -5.12 -2.59 -26.68
N LEU A 267 -4.76 -1.44 -27.27
CA LEU A 267 -5.43 -0.90 -28.45
C LEU A 267 -4.84 -1.50 -29.75
N GLY A 268 -3.52 -1.69 -29.80
CA GLY A 268 -2.84 -2.27 -30.96
C GLY A 268 -3.09 -3.78 -31.11
N ARG A 269 -3.10 -4.33 -32.33
CA ARG A 269 -3.35 -5.78 -32.58
C ARG A 269 -2.18 -6.71 -32.29
N ASN A 270 -1.05 -6.17 -31.80
CA ASN A 270 0.19 -6.94 -31.66
C ASN A 270 0.16 -7.80 -30.39
N ALA A 271 -0.01 -9.12 -30.56
CA ALA A 271 -0.11 -10.10 -29.47
C ALA A 271 1.18 -10.23 -28.61
N SER A 272 2.31 -9.68 -29.07
CA SER A 272 3.58 -9.65 -28.31
C SER A 272 3.54 -8.76 -27.07
N THR A 273 2.54 -7.88 -26.96
CA THR A 273 2.42 -6.91 -25.87
C THR A 273 1.76 -7.48 -24.60
N HIS A 274 1.44 -8.77 -24.56
CA HIS A 274 0.67 -9.40 -23.47
C HIS A 274 1.30 -10.70 -22.97
N SER A 275 2.63 -10.70 -22.88
CA SER A 275 3.40 -11.86 -22.41
C SER A 275 3.79 -11.73 -20.94
N TRP A 276 4.04 -12.86 -20.30
CA TRP A 276 4.63 -12.95 -18.95
C TRP A 276 5.92 -12.12 -18.81
N LYS A 277 6.66 -11.87 -19.90
CA LYS A 277 7.85 -11.01 -19.91
C LYS A 277 7.52 -9.55 -19.59
N LEU A 278 6.40 -9.06 -20.10
CA LEU A 278 5.97 -7.70 -19.82
C LEU A 278 5.43 -7.60 -18.38
N ALA A 279 4.73 -8.63 -17.91
CA ALA A 279 4.31 -8.73 -16.51
C ALA A 279 5.51 -8.74 -15.55
N LEU A 280 6.61 -9.43 -15.90
CA LEU A 280 7.88 -9.33 -15.17
C LEU A 280 8.40 -7.89 -15.14
N ALA A 281 8.53 -7.24 -16.30
CA ALA A 281 9.07 -5.89 -16.38
C ALA A 281 8.26 -4.90 -15.53
N PHE A 282 6.93 -4.99 -15.58
CA PHE A 282 6.06 -4.17 -14.75
C PHE A 282 6.10 -4.56 -13.28
N GLY A 283 6.23 -5.85 -12.95
CA GLY A 283 6.40 -6.32 -11.58
C GLY A 283 7.65 -5.75 -10.92
N LEU A 284 8.75 -5.62 -11.65
CA LEU A 284 9.99 -5.02 -11.16
C LEU A 284 9.78 -3.55 -10.75
N VAL A 285 9.02 -2.79 -11.54
CA VAL A 285 8.73 -1.38 -11.23
C VAL A 285 7.76 -1.29 -10.05
N HIS A 286 6.68 -2.06 -10.07
CA HIS A 286 5.65 -2.00 -9.03
C HIS A 286 6.16 -2.42 -7.65
N GLY A 287 7.13 -3.34 -7.58
CA GLY A 287 7.73 -3.75 -6.32
C GLY A 287 8.47 -2.63 -5.59
N LEU A 288 8.74 -1.50 -6.24
CA LEU A 288 9.40 -0.33 -5.65
C LEU A 288 8.44 0.62 -4.91
N GLY A 289 7.15 0.63 -5.25
CA GLY A 289 6.19 1.61 -4.72
C GLY A 289 5.91 1.49 -3.22
N PHE A 290 5.86 0.26 -2.70
CA PHE A 290 5.70 -0.02 -1.26
C PHE A 290 7.04 -0.10 -0.51
N ALA A 291 8.12 -0.14 -1.28
CA ALA A 291 9.41 -0.61 -0.82
C ALA A 291 10.19 0.48 -0.08
N GLY A 292 9.99 1.76 -0.45
CA GLY A 292 10.61 2.90 0.22
C GLY A 292 10.26 2.95 1.71
N ALA A 293 8.97 2.86 2.04
CA ALA A 293 8.50 2.88 3.43
C ALA A 293 9.03 1.69 4.24
N LEU A 294 9.14 0.50 3.64
CA LEU A 294 9.71 -0.68 4.33
C LEU A 294 11.24 -0.59 4.48
N ALA A 295 11.93 -0.02 3.48
CA ALA A 295 13.36 0.18 3.46
C ALA A 295 13.81 1.19 4.54
N GLU A 296 13.00 2.21 4.83
CA GLU A 296 13.31 3.17 5.88
C GLU A 296 13.34 2.56 7.28
N LEU A 297 12.64 1.43 7.46
CA LEU A 297 12.77 0.66 8.69
C LEU A 297 14.02 -0.23 8.69
N SER A 298 14.73 -0.49 7.58
CA SER A 298 15.72 -1.58 7.40
C SER A 298 16.88 -1.68 8.42
N SER A 299 16.96 -0.81 9.42
CA SER A 299 17.84 -0.86 10.59
C SER A 299 17.81 -2.21 11.34
N ALA A 300 16.76 -3.02 11.21
CA ALA A 300 16.65 -4.38 11.77
C ALA A 300 17.09 -5.50 10.82
N GLY A 301 17.40 -5.21 9.55
CA GLY A 301 17.57 -6.20 8.50
C GLY A 301 16.23 -6.74 7.96
N VAL A 302 16.31 -7.48 6.85
CA VAL A 302 15.12 -7.99 6.14
C VAL A 302 14.59 -9.27 6.77
N ASP A 303 13.33 -9.26 7.22
CA ASP A 303 12.62 -10.50 7.56
C ASP A 303 12.09 -11.19 6.29
N LEU A 304 12.92 -12.05 5.70
CA LEU A 304 12.59 -12.78 4.47
C LEU A 304 11.31 -13.62 4.59
N LEU A 305 10.98 -14.14 5.77
CA LEU A 305 9.76 -14.93 5.98
C LEU A 305 8.52 -14.03 5.98
N ALA A 306 8.62 -12.85 6.61
CA ALA A 306 7.57 -11.84 6.55
C ALA A 306 7.34 -11.34 5.11
N LEU A 307 8.41 -11.05 4.36
CA LEU A 307 8.29 -10.68 2.94
C LEU A 307 7.69 -11.80 2.09
N ALA A 308 8.07 -13.05 2.34
CA ALA A 308 7.48 -14.19 1.65
C ALA A 308 5.97 -14.30 1.96
N ALA A 309 5.57 -14.17 3.24
CA ALA A 309 4.17 -14.20 3.65
C ALA A 309 3.35 -13.08 2.97
N PHE A 310 3.90 -11.87 2.91
CA PHE A 310 3.30 -10.74 2.19
C PHE A 310 3.09 -11.05 0.70
N ASN A 311 4.11 -11.53 0.00
CA ASN A 311 4.00 -11.85 -1.43
C ASN A 311 3.05 -13.02 -1.71
N ILE A 312 2.99 -14.02 -0.81
CA ILE A 312 1.99 -15.11 -0.89
C ILE A 312 0.58 -14.54 -0.74
N GLY A 313 0.38 -13.55 0.13
CA GLY A 313 -0.88 -12.82 0.27
C GLY A 313 -1.28 -12.12 -1.02
N ILE A 314 -0.35 -11.40 -1.66
CA ILE A 314 -0.54 -10.75 -2.96
C ILE A 314 -0.94 -11.79 -4.02
N GLU A 315 -0.17 -12.87 -4.18
CA GLU A 315 -0.43 -13.88 -5.21
C GLU A 315 -1.82 -14.51 -5.01
N LEU A 316 -2.18 -14.87 -3.78
CA LEU A 316 -3.49 -15.44 -3.47
C LEU A 316 -4.63 -14.48 -3.84
N ALA A 317 -4.49 -13.20 -3.52
CA ALA A 317 -5.49 -12.19 -3.86
C ALA A 317 -5.58 -12.00 -5.39
N GLN A 318 -4.45 -11.97 -6.12
CA GLN A 318 -4.44 -11.85 -7.58
C GLN A 318 -5.09 -13.07 -8.25
N VAL A 319 -4.80 -14.27 -7.75
CA VAL A 319 -5.42 -15.52 -8.21
C VAL A 319 -6.92 -15.51 -7.92
N GLY A 320 -7.35 -15.04 -6.75
CA GLY A 320 -8.76 -14.85 -6.41
C GLY A 320 -9.48 -13.91 -7.38
N VAL A 321 -8.90 -12.74 -7.66
CA VAL A 321 -9.41 -11.77 -8.64
C VAL A 321 -9.47 -12.41 -10.03
N ALA A 322 -8.42 -13.12 -10.46
CA ALA A 322 -8.42 -13.80 -11.76
C ALA A 322 -9.53 -14.86 -11.86
N MET A 323 -9.74 -15.68 -10.82
CA MET A 323 -10.81 -16.69 -10.78
C MET A 323 -12.21 -16.07 -10.87
N LEU A 324 -12.41 -14.88 -10.29
CA LEU A 324 -13.67 -14.15 -10.35
C LEU A 324 -13.89 -13.48 -11.71
N PHE A 325 -12.88 -12.79 -12.25
CA PHE A 325 -13.04 -11.93 -13.41
C PHE A 325 -12.86 -12.66 -14.75
N VAL A 326 -12.01 -13.68 -14.84
CA VAL A 326 -11.83 -14.48 -16.08
C VAL A 326 -13.16 -15.03 -16.62
N PRO A 327 -14.04 -15.69 -15.84
CA PRO A 327 -15.31 -16.19 -16.36
C PRO A 327 -16.26 -15.06 -16.78
N LEU A 328 -16.25 -13.93 -16.06
CA LEU A 328 -17.05 -12.75 -16.41
C LEU A 328 -16.59 -12.15 -17.75
N ILE A 329 -15.28 -11.95 -17.91
CA ILE A 329 -14.66 -11.45 -19.14
C ILE A 329 -14.94 -12.42 -20.30
N ALA A 330 -14.71 -13.72 -20.11
CA ALA A 330 -15.02 -14.73 -21.12
C ALA A 330 -16.51 -14.71 -21.55
N ARG A 331 -17.42 -14.35 -20.64
CA ARG A 331 -18.86 -14.19 -20.95
C ARG A 331 -19.18 -12.87 -21.68
N LEU A 332 -18.53 -11.77 -21.33
CA LEU A 332 -18.75 -10.46 -21.94
C LEU A 332 -18.12 -10.35 -23.34
N PHE A 333 -16.98 -11.01 -23.57
CA PHE A 333 -16.23 -10.99 -24.82
C PHE A 333 -16.56 -12.20 -25.74
N ARG A 334 -17.81 -12.68 -25.69
CA ARG A 334 -18.32 -13.77 -26.54
C ARG A 334 -18.61 -13.38 -27.99
N SER A 335 -18.59 -12.08 -28.33
CA SER A 335 -18.87 -11.59 -29.70
C SER A 335 -17.71 -10.76 -30.24
N SER A 336 -17.51 -10.79 -31.57
CA SER A 336 -16.53 -9.94 -32.25
C SER A 336 -16.81 -8.45 -32.08
N GLN A 337 -18.09 -8.07 -31.88
CA GLN A 337 -18.47 -6.68 -31.60
C GLN A 337 -18.01 -6.22 -30.21
N SER A 338 -18.15 -7.05 -29.16
CA SER A 338 -17.66 -6.68 -27.82
C SER A 338 -16.14 -6.55 -27.79
N GLU A 339 -15.40 -7.40 -28.51
CA GLU A 339 -13.96 -7.22 -28.68
C GLU A 339 -13.61 -5.92 -29.44
N ARG A 340 -14.36 -5.58 -30.49
CA ARG A 340 -14.11 -4.37 -31.29
C ARG A 340 -14.39 -3.06 -30.55
N PHE A 341 -15.35 -3.04 -29.63
CA PHE A 341 -15.78 -1.80 -28.98
C PHE A 341 -15.51 -1.77 -27.47
N ALA A 342 -15.90 -2.83 -26.73
CA ALA A 342 -15.81 -2.80 -25.27
C ALA A 342 -14.38 -2.88 -24.75
N LEU A 343 -13.49 -3.61 -25.44
CA LEU A 343 -12.08 -3.70 -25.04
C LEU A 343 -11.36 -2.36 -25.21
N PRO A 344 -11.39 -1.69 -26.38
CA PRO A 344 -10.80 -0.36 -26.51
C PRO A 344 -11.36 0.66 -25.53
N MET A 345 -12.68 0.64 -25.30
CA MET A 345 -13.30 1.54 -24.32
C MET A 345 -12.80 1.30 -22.89
N ALA A 346 -12.76 0.04 -22.44
CA ALA A 346 -12.26 -0.29 -21.11
C ALA A 346 -10.78 0.07 -20.95
N SER A 347 -9.98 -0.19 -21.98
CA SER A 347 -8.56 0.19 -22.01
C SER A 347 -8.35 1.70 -21.99
N LEU A 348 -9.12 2.47 -22.77
CA LEU A 348 -9.05 3.94 -22.74
C LEU A 348 -9.52 4.51 -21.39
N ALA A 349 -10.51 3.90 -20.75
CA ALA A 349 -10.96 4.30 -19.42
C ALA A 349 -9.84 4.11 -18.37
N VAL A 350 -9.16 2.95 -18.38
CA VAL A 350 -8.02 2.71 -17.48
C VAL A 350 -6.85 3.65 -17.81
N ALA A 351 -6.56 3.89 -19.09
CA ALA A 351 -5.51 4.83 -19.48
C ALA A 351 -5.82 6.27 -19.01
N GLY A 352 -7.08 6.70 -19.10
CA GLY A 352 -7.53 8.00 -18.58
C GLY A 352 -7.38 8.11 -17.07
N MET A 353 -7.82 7.08 -16.33
CA MET A 353 -7.67 7.01 -14.87
C MET A 353 -6.19 7.04 -14.45
N ALA A 354 -5.33 6.26 -15.12
CA ALA A 354 -3.89 6.29 -14.87
C ALA A 354 -3.28 7.66 -15.22
N GLY A 355 -3.79 8.35 -16.25
CA GLY A 355 -3.40 9.73 -16.56
C GLY A 355 -3.73 10.72 -15.44
N VAL A 356 -4.89 10.56 -14.78
CA VAL A 356 -5.24 11.35 -13.59
C VAL A 356 -4.25 11.09 -12.45
N TRP A 357 -3.95 9.82 -12.16
CA TRP A 357 -2.96 9.47 -11.12
C TRP A 357 -1.56 10.02 -11.39
N ILE A 358 -1.13 10.08 -12.65
CA ILE A 358 0.15 10.72 -13.01
C ILE A 358 0.13 12.21 -12.62
N VAL A 359 -0.96 12.92 -12.92
CA VAL A 359 -1.07 14.35 -12.60
C VAL A 359 -1.05 14.55 -11.08
N GLU A 360 -1.86 13.78 -10.34
CA GLU A 360 -1.92 13.83 -8.87
C GLU A 360 -0.56 13.57 -8.20
N ARG A 361 0.28 12.72 -8.79
CA ARG A 361 1.60 12.38 -8.25
C ARG A 361 2.70 13.36 -8.65
N VAL A 362 2.48 14.16 -9.69
CA VAL A 362 3.45 15.17 -10.16
C VAL A 362 3.35 16.45 -9.33
N GLY A 363 2.17 16.83 -8.84
CA GLY A 363 1.99 18.09 -8.10
C GLY A 363 0.66 18.20 -7.38
#